data_AF-A0A382Q7B7-F1
#
_entry.id   AF-A0A382Q7B7-F1
#
_cell.length_a   1.000
_cell.length_b   1.000
_cell.length_c   1.000
_cell.angle_alpha   90.00
_cell.angle_beta   90.00
_cell.angle_gamma   90.00
#
_symmetry.space_group_name_H-M   'P 1'
#
loop_
_entity.id
_entity.type
_entity.pdbx_description
1 polymer ?
#
loop_
_entity_poly.entity_id
_entity_poly.type
_entity_poly.pdbx_seq_one_letter_code
_entity_poly.pdbx_strand_id
1 'polypeptide(L)'
;MARQCGSYGYTACGIADIKTLSGAVDFHQECKKNAIKPIIGCDFENYVLFAKNKDGWFDLIKYVSNQNLNTLKEVAASGNVLCVSSDSNGFKKLFKSNHVQYDYNQHKVYYVTQDEAECHRILLCSGMKTTLKKVNTLLKNNQEIDNKEFFVS
;
A
#
# COMPACT_ATOMS: atom_id res chain seq x y z
N MET A 1 11.40 7.67 -4.06
CA MET A 1 10.53 6.82 -4.92
C MET A 1 10.32 7.40 -6.32
N ALA A 2 9.53 8.47 -6.51
CA ALA A 2 9.17 9.00 -7.85
C ALA A 2 10.36 9.24 -8.80
N ARG A 3 11.44 9.87 -8.30
CA ARG A 3 12.67 10.08 -9.07
C ARG A 3 13.31 8.77 -9.57
N GLN A 4 13.33 7.73 -8.73
CA GLN A 4 13.90 6.43 -9.09
C GLN A 4 13.01 5.68 -10.09
N CYS A 5 11.69 5.86 -10.03
CA CYS A 5 10.80 5.33 -11.06
C CYS A 5 11.16 5.90 -12.45
N GLY A 6 11.47 7.20 -12.52
CA GLY A 6 11.93 7.84 -13.75
C GLY A 6 13.27 7.30 -14.26
N SER A 7 14.26 7.09 -13.39
CA SER A 7 15.56 6.53 -13.79
C SER A 7 15.47 5.09 -14.30
N TYR A 8 14.48 4.32 -13.81
CA TYR A 8 14.20 2.96 -14.30
C TYR A 8 13.27 2.91 -15.53
N GLY A 9 12.86 4.06 -16.06
CA GLY A 9 12.04 4.14 -17.27
C GLY A 9 10.54 3.95 -17.05
N TYR A 10 10.05 3.97 -15.81
CA TYR A 10 8.61 3.93 -15.53
C TYR A 10 7.97 5.29 -15.79
N THR A 11 6.77 5.28 -16.36
CA THR A 11 5.98 6.50 -16.64
C THR A 11 4.93 6.80 -15.55
N ALA A 12 4.71 5.87 -14.63
CA ALA A 12 3.74 5.99 -13.55
C ALA A 12 4.29 5.37 -12.26
N CYS A 13 3.84 5.89 -11.13
CA CYS A 13 4.20 5.37 -9.81
C CYS A 13 2.96 5.40 -8.92
N GLY A 14 2.74 4.32 -8.16
CA GLY A 14 1.62 4.19 -7.25
C GLY A 14 2.06 4.23 -5.79
N ILE A 15 1.24 4.86 -4.94
CA ILE A 15 1.34 4.74 -3.48
C ILE A 15 0.02 4.21 -2.93
N ALA A 16 0.11 3.32 -1.95
CA ALA A 16 -1.04 2.78 -1.22
C ALA A 16 -0.62 2.55 0.23
N ASP A 17 -0.59 3.62 1.02
CA ASP A 17 -0.24 3.53 2.43
C ASP A 17 -1.34 2.81 3.22
N ILE A 18 -0.94 2.16 4.32
CA ILE A 18 -1.85 1.35 5.14
C ILE A 18 -2.78 2.29 5.91
N LYS A 19 -4.08 2.25 5.59
CA LYS A 19 -5.18 2.96 6.27
C LYS A 19 -4.99 4.48 6.41
N THR A 20 -4.15 5.10 5.58
CA THR A 20 -3.90 6.55 5.60
C THR A 20 -3.68 7.10 4.19
N LEU A 21 -3.95 8.39 4.03
CA LEU A 21 -3.66 9.17 2.80
C LEU A 21 -2.69 10.33 3.07
N SER A 22 -2.02 10.34 4.24
CA SER A 22 -1.18 11.45 4.69
C SER A 22 -0.05 11.77 3.71
N GLY A 23 0.54 10.76 3.07
CA GLY A 23 1.61 10.95 2.08
C GLY A 23 1.12 11.32 0.67
N ALA A 24 -0.18 11.26 0.39
CA ALA A 24 -0.71 11.32 -0.97
C ALA A 24 -0.46 12.66 -1.68
N VAL A 25 -0.56 13.78 -0.95
CA VAL A 25 -0.38 15.12 -1.52
C VAL A 25 1.09 15.36 -1.89
N ASP A 26 2.00 15.09 -0.98
CA ASP A 26 3.45 15.24 -1.21
C ASP A 26 3.91 14.29 -2.32
N PHE A 27 3.42 13.04 -2.31
CA PHE A 27 3.69 12.06 -3.36
C PHE A 27 3.22 12.57 -4.74
N HIS A 28 2.01 13.11 -4.83
CA HIS A 28 1.47 13.67 -6.08
C HIS A 28 2.33 14.83 -6.59
N GLN A 29 2.73 15.76 -5.70
CA GLN A 29 3.58 16.89 -6.06
C GLN A 29 4.95 16.43 -6.57
N GLU A 30 5.58 15.48 -5.89
CA GLU A 30 6.88 14.92 -6.31
C GLU A 30 6.79 14.16 -7.63
N CYS A 31 5.74 13.36 -7.84
CA CYS A 31 5.51 12.71 -9.12
C CYS A 31 5.38 13.73 -10.26
N LYS A 32 4.61 14.81 -10.05
CA LYS A 32 4.44 15.89 -11.04
C LYS A 32 5.77 16.57 -11.38
N LYS A 33 6.62 16.85 -10.39
CA LYS A 33 7.96 17.44 -10.59
C LYS A 33 8.88 16.56 -11.45
N ASN A 34 8.72 15.24 -11.34
CA ASN A 34 9.55 14.25 -12.04
C ASN A 34 8.88 13.71 -13.32
N ALA A 35 7.81 14.34 -13.81
CA ALA A 35 7.04 13.88 -14.98
C ALA A 35 6.54 12.42 -14.88
N ILE A 36 6.28 11.95 -13.66
CA ILE A 36 5.70 10.64 -13.37
C ILE A 36 4.20 10.80 -13.14
N LYS A 37 3.38 9.95 -13.76
CA LYS A 37 1.94 9.90 -13.47
C LYS A 37 1.71 9.29 -12.07
N PRO A 38 1.15 10.05 -11.11
CA PRO A 38 0.82 9.49 -9.80
C PRO A 38 -0.44 8.61 -9.87
N ILE A 39 -0.41 7.49 -9.14
CA ILE A 39 -1.56 6.63 -8.86
C ILE A 39 -1.73 6.59 -7.34
N ILE A 40 -2.88 7.06 -6.85
CA ILE A 40 -3.09 7.22 -5.41
C ILE A 40 -4.09 6.16 -4.94
N GLY A 41 -3.71 5.42 -3.91
CA GLY A 41 -4.55 4.43 -3.27
C GLY A 41 -4.37 4.39 -1.76
N CYS A 42 -5.01 3.40 -1.14
CA CYS A 42 -4.93 3.11 0.29
C CYS A 42 -5.07 1.60 0.50
N ASP A 43 -4.17 1.01 1.27
CA ASP A 43 -4.18 -0.41 1.64
C ASP A 43 -5.03 -0.62 2.91
N PHE A 44 -6.05 -1.48 2.81
CA PHE A 44 -6.93 -1.87 3.90
C PHE A 44 -6.65 -3.30 4.39
N GLU A 45 -5.39 -3.74 4.28
CA GLU A 45 -4.83 -5.06 4.63
C GLU A 45 -5.26 -6.18 3.68
N ASN A 46 -6.58 -6.38 3.51
CA ASN A 46 -7.15 -7.46 2.69
C ASN A 46 -7.44 -7.05 1.24
N TYR A 47 -7.48 -5.75 0.96
CA TYR A 47 -7.74 -5.19 -0.35
C TYR A 47 -7.17 -3.76 -0.41
N VAL A 48 -6.90 -3.29 -1.62
CA VAL A 48 -6.40 -1.94 -1.88
C VAL A 48 -7.41 -1.20 -2.75
N LEU A 49 -7.70 0.05 -2.39
CA LEU A 49 -8.51 0.93 -3.23
C LEU A 49 -7.62 1.96 -3.93
N PHE A 50 -7.80 2.14 -5.25
CA PHE A 50 -7.10 3.16 -6.04
C PHE A 50 -8.08 4.12 -6.70
N ALA A 51 -7.83 5.43 -6.57
CA ALA A 51 -8.62 6.45 -7.25
C ALA A 51 -8.34 6.45 -8.76
N LYS A 52 -9.39 6.28 -9.59
CA LYS A 52 -9.26 6.32 -11.06
C LYS A 52 -9.20 7.74 -11.59
N ASN A 53 -9.83 8.66 -10.87
CA ASN A 53 -10.04 10.05 -11.27
C ASN A 53 -10.19 10.93 -10.01
N LYS A 54 -10.45 12.23 -10.21
CA LYS A 54 -10.61 13.20 -9.12
C LYS A 54 -11.78 12.87 -8.19
N ASP A 55 -12.90 12.37 -8.73
CA ASP A 55 -14.05 11.98 -7.91
C ASP A 55 -13.74 10.73 -7.08
N GLY A 56 -12.96 9.81 -7.64
CA GLY A 56 -12.44 8.63 -6.96
C GLY A 56 -11.50 8.97 -5.81
N TRP A 57 -10.78 10.09 -5.91
CA TRP A 57 -9.99 10.61 -4.78
C TRP A 57 -10.88 11.08 -3.63
N PHE A 58 -11.98 11.78 -3.91
CA PHE A 58 -12.95 12.16 -2.87
C PHE A 58 -13.66 10.95 -2.27
N ASP A 59 -14.02 9.97 -3.10
CA ASP A 59 -14.58 8.69 -2.65
C ASP A 59 -13.59 7.93 -1.74
N LEU A 60 -12.30 7.95 -2.10
CA LEU A 60 -11.25 7.34 -1.28
C LEU A 60 -11.08 8.07 0.06
N ILE A 61 -11.05 9.41 0.07
CA ILE A 61 -11.02 10.20 1.33
C ILE A 61 -12.22 9.83 2.20
N LYS A 62 -13.42 9.84 1.63
CA LYS A 62 -14.67 9.53 2.33
C LYS A 62 -14.59 8.15 3.00
N TYR A 63 -14.09 7.15 2.29
CA TYR A 63 -13.96 5.80 2.84
C TYR A 63 -12.87 5.69 3.92
N VAL A 64 -11.70 6.30 3.71
CA VAL A 64 -10.62 6.32 4.70
C VAL A 64 -11.07 6.96 6.01
N SER A 65 -11.87 8.03 5.92
CA SER A 65 -12.46 8.70 7.09
C SER A 65 -13.58 7.90 7.78
N ASN A 66 -14.26 6.99 7.07
CA ASN A 66 -15.41 6.25 7.60
C ASN A 66 -15.51 4.84 7.01
N GLN A 67 -14.74 3.91 7.58
CA GLN A 67 -14.53 2.55 7.08
C GLN A 67 -15.68 1.58 7.43
N ASN A 68 -16.92 1.94 7.09
CA ASN A 68 -18.08 1.07 7.27
C ASN A 68 -18.58 0.46 5.94
N LEU A 69 -19.39 -0.59 6.04
CA LEU A 69 -19.89 -1.32 4.87
C LEU A 69 -20.80 -0.49 3.94
N ASN A 70 -21.58 0.45 4.49
CA ASN A 70 -22.47 1.28 3.67
C ASN A 70 -21.66 2.26 2.82
N THR A 71 -20.66 2.90 3.43
CA THR A 71 -19.73 3.79 2.71
C THR A 71 -18.95 3.01 1.64
N LEU A 72 -18.52 1.79 1.91
CA LEU A 72 -17.85 0.95 0.91
C LEU A 72 -18.78 0.64 -0.29
N LYS A 73 -20.06 0.34 -0.03
CA LYS A 73 -21.05 0.10 -1.09
C LYS A 73 -21.29 1.35 -1.95
N GLU A 74 -21.37 2.52 -1.32
CA GLU A 74 -21.50 3.79 -2.04
C GLU A 74 -20.30 4.06 -2.93
N VAL A 75 -19.09 3.88 -2.40
CA VAL A 75 -17.83 4.06 -3.14
C VAL A 75 -17.69 3.05 -4.28
N ALA A 76 -18.10 1.79 -4.07
CA ALA A 76 -18.11 0.80 -5.14
C ALA A 76 -19.14 1.14 -6.23
N ALA A 77 -20.31 1.65 -5.84
CA ALA A 77 -21.38 2.03 -6.76
C ALA A 77 -21.04 3.26 -7.61
N SER A 78 -20.21 4.19 -7.10
CA SER A 78 -19.77 5.37 -7.85
C SER A 78 -18.96 5.01 -9.10
N GLY A 79 -18.24 3.88 -9.07
CA GLY A 79 -17.42 3.39 -10.17
C GLY A 79 -16.12 4.19 -10.39
N ASN A 80 -15.78 5.10 -9.48
CA ASN A 80 -14.60 5.97 -9.57
C ASN A 80 -13.35 5.37 -8.92
N VAL A 81 -13.48 4.23 -8.24
CA VAL A 81 -12.39 3.59 -7.48
C VAL A 81 -12.19 2.17 -7.98
N LEU A 82 -10.93 1.77 -8.18
CA LEU A 82 -10.55 0.38 -8.42
C LEU A 82 -10.36 -0.33 -7.09
N CYS A 83 -10.81 -1.57 -7.00
CA CYS A 83 -10.55 -2.45 -5.86
C CYS A 83 -9.66 -3.60 -6.29
N VAL A 84 -8.50 -3.73 -5.64
CA VAL A 84 -7.51 -4.79 -5.87
C VAL A 84 -7.53 -5.74 -4.69
N SER A 85 -7.77 -7.02 -4.90
CA SER A 85 -7.75 -8.03 -3.84
C SER A 85 -7.34 -9.41 -4.35
N SER A 86 -6.82 -10.26 -3.46
CA SER A 86 -6.53 -11.66 -3.76
C SER A 86 -7.80 -12.54 -3.78
N ASP A 87 -8.73 -12.30 -2.85
CA ASP A 87 -10.05 -12.93 -2.82
C ASP A 87 -11.04 -12.21 -3.75
N SER A 88 -11.66 -12.98 -4.64
CA SER A 88 -12.56 -12.47 -5.66
C SER A 88 -14.02 -12.40 -5.25
N ASN A 89 -14.53 -13.25 -4.35
CA ASN A 89 -15.98 -13.53 -4.38
C ASN A 89 -16.88 -12.39 -3.87
N GLY A 90 -16.47 -11.68 -2.82
CA GLY A 90 -17.20 -10.52 -2.31
C GLY A 90 -16.94 -9.26 -3.13
N PHE A 91 -15.67 -8.92 -3.32
CA PHE A 91 -15.26 -7.68 -3.98
C PHE A 91 -15.59 -7.64 -5.47
N LYS A 92 -15.52 -8.76 -6.19
CA LYS A 92 -15.94 -8.83 -7.61
C LYS A 92 -17.41 -8.51 -7.79
N LYS A 93 -18.28 -8.99 -6.88
CA LYS A 93 -19.72 -8.67 -6.92
C LYS A 93 -19.98 -7.20 -6.62
N LEU A 94 -19.23 -6.65 -5.67
CA LEU A 94 -19.42 -5.28 -5.20
C LEU A 94 -18.89 -4.23 -6.20
N PHE A 95 -17.65 -4.40 -6.67
CA PHE A 95 -16.96 -3.45 -7.56
C PHE A 95 -17.12 -3.76 -9.05
N LYS A 96 -17.66 -4.93 -9.41
CA LYS A 96 -17.97 -5.34 -10.80
C LYS A 96 -16.73 -5.22 -11.69
N SER A 97 -16.79 -4.43 -12.77
CA SER A 97 -15.68 -4.18 -13.70
C SER A 97 -14.53 -3.38 -13.09
N ASN A 98 -14.72 -2.76 -11.92
CA ASN A 98 -13.67 -2.05 -11.21
C ASN A 98 -12.91 -2.94 -10.20
N HIS A 99 -13.23 -4.23 -10.14
CA HIS A 99 -12.46 -5.20 -9.37
C HIS A 99 -11.30 -5.75 -10.19
N VAL A 100 -10.12 -5.81 -9.60
CA VAL A 100 -8.92 -6.43 -10.16
C VAL A 100 -8.46 -7.51 -9.19
N GLN A 101 -8.52 -8.77 -9.64
CA GLN A 101 -7.98 -9.87 -8.85
C GLN A 101 -6.46 -9.95 -9.05
N TYR A 102 -5.70 -9.66 -8.00
CA TYR A 102 -4.24 -9.66 -8.04
C TYR A 102 -3.67 -9.89 -6.65
N ASP A 103 -2.75 -10.85 -6.52
CA ASP A 103 -2.02 -11.08 -5.28
C ASP A 103 -0.84 -10.11 -5.16
N TYR A 104 -1.12 -8.94 -4.58
CA TYR A 104 -0.14 -7.90 -4.37
C TYR A 104 0.79 -8.17 -3.18
N ASN A 105 0.52 -9.17 -2.33
CA ASN A 105 1.35 -9.45 -1.16
C ASN A 105 2.78 -9.86 -1.52
N GLN A 106 2.96 -10.55 -2.64
CA GLN A 106 4.28 -10.95 -3.13
C GLN A 106 5.08 -9.79 -3.73
N HIS A 107 4.44 -8.65 -3.99
CA HIS A 107 5.01 -7.51 -4.70
C HIS A 107 4.95 -6.22 -3.87
N LYS A 108 4.77 -6.31 -2.55
CA LYS A 108 4.79 -5.14 -1.67
C LYS A 108 6.17 -4.52 -1.63
N VAL A 109 6.21 -3.20 -1.78
CA VAL A 109 7.43 -2.39 -1.80
C VAL A 109 7.45 -1.52 -0.55
N TYR A 110 8.44 -1.74 0.32
CA TYR A 110 8.61 -1.01 1.58
C TYR A 110 9.82 -0.07 1.59
N TYR A 111 10.68 -0.20 0.57
CA TYR A 111 11.89 0.58 0.36
C TYR A 111 12.18 0.63 -1.14
N VAL A 112 12.98 1.61 -1.58
CA VAL A 112 13.18 1.90 -3.00
C VAL A 112 14.29 1.04 -3.60
N THR A 113 15.35 0.79 -2.82
CA THR A 113 16.51 0.01 -3.25
C THR A 113 16.89 -1.04 -2.21
N GLN A 114 17.55 -2.12 -2.64
CA GLN A 114 17.82 -3.26 -1.77
C GLN A 114 18.76 -2.93 -0.59
N ASP A 115 19.64 -1.95 -0.75
CA ASP A 115 20.54 -1.47 0.30
C ASP A 115 19.78 -0.78 1.46
N GLU A 116 18.56 -0.30 1.23
CA GLU A 116 17.71 0.31 2.27
C GLU A 116 17.03 -0.75 3.18
N ALA A 117 17.16 -2.05 2.87
CA ALA A 117 16.49 -3.12 3.61
C ALA A 117 16.91 -3.19 5.09
N GLU A 118 18.17 -2.88 5.42
CA GLU A 118 18.65 -2.84 6.80
C GLU A 118 17.99 -1.71 7.60
N CYS A 119 17.89 -0.51 7.00
CA CYS A 119 17.19 0.61 7.61
C CYS A 119 15.71 0.29 7.85
N HIS A 120 15.06 -0.40 6.90
CA HIS A 120 13.69 -0.86 7.07
C HIS A 120 13.54 -1.83 8.26
N ARG A 121 14.46 -2.79 8.43
CA ARG A 121 14.47 -3.69 9.61
C ARG A 121 14.60 -2.94 10.93
N ILE A 122 15.44 -1.90 10.97
CA ILE A 122 15.59 -1.03 12.14
C ILE A 122 14.28 -0.28 12.44
N LEU A 123 13.60 0.25 11.41
CA LEU A 123 12.30 0.90 11.56
C LEU A 123 11.25 -0.06 12.13
N LEU A 124 11.19 -1.30 11.63
CA LEU A 124 10.31 -2.35 12.17
C LEU A 124 10.60 -2.61 13.65
N CYS A 125 11.88 -2.68 14.04
CA CYS A 125 12.26 -2.88 15.44
C CYS A 125 11.73 -1.75 16.35
N SER A 126 11.74 -0.51 15.86
CA SER A 126 11.16 0.63 16.58
C SER A 126 9.66 0.45 16.82
N GLY A 127 8.90 0.06 15.78
CA GLY A 127 7.46 -0.22 15.90
C GLY A 127 7.15 -1.37 16.85
N MET A 128 7.97 -2.42 16.81
CA MET A 128 7.87 -3.60 17.69
C MET A 128 8.45 -3.37 19.10
N LYS A 129 8.96 -2.16 19.40
CA LYS A 129 9.60 -1.82 20.69
C LYS A 129 10.70 -2.81 21.09
N THR A 130 11.55 -3.18 20.14
CA THR A 130 12.63 -4.17 20.30
C THR A 130 13.93 -3.67 19.66
N THR A 131 14.99 -4.48 19.75
CA THR A 131 16.27 -4.21 19.08
C THR A 131 16.58 -5.32 18.09
N LEU A 132 17.38 -5.02 17.06
CA LEU A 132 17.82 -6.00 16.07
C LEU A 132 18.52 -7.20 16.74
N LYS A 133 19.34 -6.94 17.77
CA LYS A 133 20.00 -7.98 18.57
C LYS A 133 18.97 -8.92 19.23
N LYS A 134 17.90 -8.37 19.81
CA LYS A 134 16.86 -9.17 20.46
C LYS A 134 16.07 -10.00 19.44
N VAL A 135 15.71 -9.42 18.30
CA VAL A 135 15.06 -10.13 17.19
C VAL A 135 15.93 -11.32 16.73
N ASN A 136 17.23 -11.10 16.52
CA ASN A 136 18.15 -12.17 16.11
C ASN A 136 18.25 -13.30 17.15
N THR A 137 18.22 -12.98 18.45
CA THR A 137 18.20 -14.00 19.51
C THR A 137 16.91 -14.83 19.47
N LEU A 138 15.75 -14.17 19.30
CA LEU A 138 14.46 -14.85 19.22
C LEU A 138 14.39 -15.77 17.98
N LEU A 139 14.91 -15.32 16.83
CA LEU A 139 14.98 -16.14 15.61
C LEU A 139 15.83 -17.39 15.81
N LYS A 140 17.00 -17.27 16.44
CA LYS A 140 17.87 -18.41 16.76
C LYS A 140 17.19 -19.43 17.67
N ASN A 141 16.30 -18.97 18.54
CA ASN A 141 15.54 -19.82 19.46
C ASN A 141 14.23 -20.34 18.85
N ASN A 142 13.98 -20.15 17.55
CA ASN A 142 12.73 -20.50 16.85
C ASN A 142 11.47 -19.92 17.51
N GLN A 143 11.59 -18.74 18.14
CA GLN A 143 10.44 -18.06 18.73
C GLN A 143 9.68 -17.26 17.68
N GLU A 144 8.38 -17.07 17.90
CA GLU A 144 7.52 -16.25 17.07
C GLU A 144 7.85 -14.78 17.22
N ILE A 145 7.85 -14.05 16.09
CA ILE A 145 8.16 -12.63 16.01
C ILE A 145 7.31 -12.04 14.90
N ASP A 146 6.75 -10.87 15.14
CA ASP A 146 6.05 -10.10 14.12
C ASP A 146 7.00 -9.72 12.97
N ASN A 147 6.51 -9.67 11.73
CA ASN A 147 7.30 -9.27 10.56
C ASN A 147 8.54 -10.16 10.30
N LYS A 148 8.51 -11.41 10.75
CA LYS A 148 9.62 -12.38 10.65
C LYS A 148 10.22 -12.46 9.24
N GLU A 149 9.39 -12.42 8.21
CA GLU A 149 9.75 -12.46 6.80
C GLU A 149 10.79 -11.41 6.39
N PHE A 150 10.80 -10.25 7.05
CA PHE A 150 11.75 -9.18 6.76
C PHE A 150 13.13 -9.39 7.40
N PHE A 151 13.26 -10.29 8.38
CA PHE A 151 14.51 -10.54 9.12
C PHE A 151 15.24 -11.83 8.71
N VAL A 152 14.57 -12.70 7.94
CA VAL A 152 15.13 -13.98 7.47
C VAL A 152 15.62 -13.94 6.02
N SER A 153 15.41 -12.81 5.33
CA SER A 153 15.80 -12.55 3.95
C SER A 153 17.24 -12.05 3.79
#